data_AF-A0A4Q9L4Z2-F1
#
_entry.id   AF-A0A4Q9L4Z2-F1
#
_cell.length_a   1.000
_cell.length_b   1.000
_cell.length_c   1.000
_cell.angle_alpha   90.00
_cell.angle_beta   90.00
_cell.angle_gamma   90.00
#
_symmetry.space_group_name_H-M   'P 1'
#
loop_
_entity.id
_entity.type
_entity.pdbx_description
1 polymer ?
#
loop_
_entity_poly.entity_id
_entity_poly.type
_entity_poly.pdbx_seq_one_letter_code
_entity_poly.pdbx_strand_id
1 'polypeptide(L)' 'NISEKDLIFIANLKKIEYIQFGSCDIHGKTYRLIEFLFVNEGYIELRYNREDDYLPEETIKFIEEKFNTKILLQSRGS' A
#
# COMPACT_ATOMS: atom_id res chain seq x y z
N ASN A 1 7.21 10.91 -2.79
CA ASN A 1 5.82 11.39 -2.87
C ASN A 1 5.08 10.59 -3.92
N ILE A 2 4.29 9.60 -3.49
CA ILE A 2 3.48 8.76 -4.37
C ILE A 2 2.12 9.44 -4.52
N SER A 3 1.67 9.66 -5.75
CA SER A 3 0.36 10.22 -6.07
C SER A 3 -0.65 9.12 -6.43
N GLU A 4 -1.94 9.47 -6.43
CA GLU A 4 -3.03 8.58 -6.86
C GLU A 4 -2.79 7.98 -8.26
N LYS A 5 -2.29 8.78 -9.20
CA LYS A 5 -2.04 8.37 -10.58
C LYS A 5 -0.95 7.30 -10.65
N ASP A 6 0.05 7.37 -9.77
CA ASP A 6 1.14 6.39 -9.72
C ASP A 6 0.60 5.03 -9.27
N LEU A 7 -0.27 5.00 -8.26
CA LEU A 7 -0.89 3.76 -7.77
C LEU A 7 -1.83 3.15 -8.81
N ILE A 8 -2.65 3.96 -9.49
CA ILE A 8 -3.52 3.48 -10.59
C ILE A 8 -2.69 2.94 -11.75
N PHE A 9 -1.62 3.64 -12.13
CA PHE A 9 -0.72 3.18 -13.19
C PHE A 9 -0.13 1.81 -12.84
N ILE A 10 0.41 1.68 -11.64
CA ILE A 10 0.99 0.46 -11.11
C ILE A 10 -0.02 -0.70 -11.10
N ALA A 11 -1.24 -0.47 -10.60
CA ALA A 11 -2.27 -1.50 -10.53
C ALA A 11 -2.72 -2.00 -11.91
N ASN A 12 -2.58 -1.17 -12.94
CA ASN A 12 -2.90 -1.54 -14.33
C ASN A 12 -1.74 -2.24 -15.06
N LEU A 13 -0.55 -2.37 -14.44
CA LEU A 13 0.54 -3.16 -15.01
C LEU A 13 0.21 -4.65 -14.80
N LYS A 14 -0.36 -5.29 -15.83
CA LYS A 14 -0.86 -6.70 -15.87
C LYS A 14 0.11 -7.80 -15.40
N LYS A 15 1.32 -7.48 -14.94
CA LYS A 15 2.38 -8.44 -14.59
C LYS A 15 3.05 -8.15 -13.24
N ILE A 16 2.67 -7.09 -12.55
CA ILE A 16 3.26 -6.81 -11.23
C ILE A 16 2.44 -7.58 -10.21
N GLU A 17 3.08 -8.53 -9.53
CA GLU A 17 2.47 -9.29 -8.43
C GLU A 17 2.70 -8.60 -7.08
N TYR A 18 3.80 -7.84 -6.97
CA TYR A 18 4.26 -7.25 -5.72
C TYR A 18 5.10 -6.00 -5.95
N ILE A 19 4.85 -4.96 -5.14
CA ILE A 19 5.74 -3.81 -5.00
C ILE A 19 6.01 -3.55 -3.52
N GLN A 20 7.28 -3.36 -3.22
CA GLN A 20 7.74 -2.85 -1.93
C GLN A 20 8.22 -1.42 -2.11
N PHE A 21 7.72 -0.53 -1.27
CA PHE A 21 8.23 0.82 -1.13
C PHE A 21 9.04 0.91 0.16
N GLY A 22 10.32 1.25 0.02
CA GLY A 22 11.18 1.63 1.13
C GLY A 22 11.23 3.14 1.27
N SER A 23 11.04 3.66 2.49
CA SER A 23 11.12 5.10 2.81
C SER A 23 10.33 5.98 1.83
N CYS A 24 9.04 5.69 1.65
CA CYS A 24 8.18 6.41 0.71
C CYS A 24 7.29 7.44 1.40
N ASP A 25 7.10 8.59 0.76
CA ASP A 25 6.10 9.57 1.19
C ASP A 25 4.75 9.32 0.54
N ILE A 26 3.72 9.11 1.34
CA ILE A 26 2.31 9.08 0.93
C ILE A 26 1.57 10.17 1.71
N HIS A 27 0.95 11.12 1.00
CA HIS A 27 0.22 12.26 1.58
C HIS A 27 1.05 13.07 2.61
N GLY A 28 2.35 13.25 2.35
CA GLY A 28 3.24 14.03 3.23
C GLY A 28 3.66 13.30 4.51
N LYS A 29 3.37 11.99 4.62
CA LYS A 29 3.88 11.11 5.67
C LYS A 29 4.87 10.12 5.08
N THR A 30 6.04 10.02 5.70
CA THR A 30 7.08 9.07 5.31
C THR A 30 6.84 7.73 5.98
N TYR A 31 6.80 6.68 5.18
CA TYR A 31 6.66 5.30 5.62
C TYR A 31 7.92 4.52 5.28
N ARG A 32 8.46 3.79 6.25
CA ARG A 32 9.69 3.00 6.13
C ARG A 32 9.50 1.81 5.21
N LEU A 33 8.39 1.09 5.34
CA LEU A 33 8.11 -0.12 4.59
C LEU A 33 6.62 -0.30 4.33
N ILE A 34 6.22 -0.11 3.07
CA ILE A 34 4.87 -0.43 2.59
C ILE A 34 4.95 -1.44 1.46
N GLU A 35 4.09 -2.45 1.52
CA GLU A 35 4.01 -3.53 0.57
C GLU A 35 2.62 -3.56 -0.07
N PHE A 36 2.57 -3.55 -1.39
CA PHE A 36 1.35 -3.74 -2.18
C PHE A 36 1.45 -5.05 -2.95
N LEU A 37 0.54 -5.99 -2.68
CA LEU A 37 0.42 -7.24 -3.41
C LEU A 37 -0.79 -7.17 -4.36
N PHE A 38 -0.55 -7.32 -5.65
CA PHE A 38 -1.59 -7.26 -6.67
C PHE A 38 -2.08 -8.69 -6.93
N VAL A 39 -3.16 -9.08 -6.27
CA VAL A 39 -3.66 -10.47 -6.35
C VAL A 39 -4.38 -10.71 -7.67
N ASN A 40 -5.22 -9.76 -8.10
CA ASN A 40 -5.98 -9.79 -9.35
C ASN A 40 -6.17 -8.37 -9.90
N GLU A 41 -6.67 -8.22 -11.13
CA GLU A 41 -7.02 -6.91 -11.70
C GLU A 41 -7.98 -6.14 -10.76
N GLY A 42 -7.49 -5.05 -10.18
CA GLY A 42 -8.27 -4.19 -9.27
C GLY A 42 -8.35 -4.61 -7.80
N TYR A 43 -7.72 -5.72 -7.40
CA TYR A 43 -7.61 -6.12 -5.99
C TYR A 43 -6.17 -6.08 -5.48
N ILE A 44 -5.96 -5.38 -4.37
CA ILE A 44 -4.63 -5.21 -3.77
C ILE A 44 -4.66 -5.60 -2.29
N GLU A 45 -3.63 -6.30 -1.81
CA GLU A 45 -3.38 -6.40 -0.38
C GLU A 45 -2.33 -5.37 0.03
N LEU A 46 -2.66 -4.54 1.02
CA LEU A 46 -1.71 -3.61 1.62
C LEU A 46 -1.14 -4.25 2.88
N ARG A 47 0.18 -4.37 2.94
CA ARG A 47 0.91 -4.84 4.12
C ARG A 47 1.83 -3.73 4.63
N TYR A 48 1.78 -3.51 5.95
CA TYR A 48 2.66 -2.58 6.64
C TYR A 48 2.90 -3.05 8.09
N ASN A 49 4.03 -2.65 8.67
CA ASN A 49 4.32 -2.89 10.08
C ASN A 49 3.93 -1.67 10.91
N ARG A 50 2.91 -1.80 11.77
CA ARG A 50 2.45 -0.69 12.62
C ARG A 50 3.49 -0.18 13.61
N GLU A 51 4.44 -1.03 14.00
CA GLU A 51 5.54 -0.63 14.92
C GLU A 51 6.54 0.30 14.23
N ASP A 52 6.74 0.13 12.93
CA ASP A 52 7.63 0.96 12.13
C ASP A 52 6.89 2.12 11.46
N ASP A 53 5.61 1.93 11.14
CA ASP A 53 4.82 2.77 10.26
C ASP A 53 3.34 2.84 10.70
N TYR A 54 2.93 3.97 11.24
CA TYR A 54 1.52 4.21 11.54
C TYR A 54 0.79 4.68 10.28
N LEU A 55 -0.07 3.82 9.69
CA LEU A 55 -0.99 4.22 8.64
C LEU A 55 -2.20 4.97 9.25
N PRO A 56 -2.37 6.28 8.99
CA PRO A 56 -3.51 7.03 9.46
C PRO A 56 -4.78 6.62 8.70
N GLU A 57 -5.93 6.77 9.34
CA GLU A 57 -7.24 6.43 8.78
C GLU A 57 -7.52 7.09 7.43
N GLU A 58 -7.06 8.32 7.22
CA GLU A 58 -7.21 9.04 5.94
C GLU A 58 -6.49 8.34 4.79
N THR A 59 -5.32 7.72 5.06
CA THR A 59 -4.53 7.00 4.07
C THR A 59 -5.14 5.64 3.81
N ILE A 60 -5.60 4.96 4.87
CA ILE A 60 -6.35 3.70 4.78
C ILE A 60 -7.58 3.88 3.89
N LYS A 61 -8.43 4.86 4.20
CA LYS A 61 -9.67 5.14 3.48
C LYS A 61 -9.40 5.50 2.02
N PHE A 62 -8.38 6.30 1.75
CA PHE A 62 -7.97 6.63 0.39
C PHE A 62 -7.59 5.37 -0.42
N ILE A 63 -6.84 4.44 0.19
CA ILE A 63 -6.44 3.19 -0.48
C ILE A 63 -7.67 2.30 -0.73
N GLU A 64 -8.57 2.16 0.26
CA GLU A 64 -9.82 1.38 0.14
C GLU A 64 -10.80 1.95 -0.90
N GLU A 65 -10.90 3.27 -1.05
CA GLU A 65 -11.79 3.90 -2.04
C GLU A 65 -11.27 3.73 -3.47
N LYS A 66 -9.95 3.68 -3.66
CA LYS A 66 -9.32 3.62 -4.98
C LYS A 66 -9.07 2.20 -5.46
N PHE A 67 -8.86 1.28 -4.53
CA PHE A 67 -8.57 -0.12 -4.80
C PHE A 67 -9.47 -0.98 -3.94
N ASN A 68 -9.99 -2.08 -4.50
CA ASN A 68 -10.64 -3.09 -3.67
C ASN A 68 -9.56 -3.75 -2.80
N THR A 69 -9.37 -3.23 -1.58
CA THR A 69 -8.17 -3.50 -0.78
C THR A 69 -8.48 -4.33 0.43
N LYS A 70 -7.63 -5.31 0.72
CA LYS A 70 -7.57 -5.94 2.04
C LYS A 70 -6.32 -5.48 2.77
N ILE A 71 -6.50 -4.80 3.89
CA ILE A 71 -5.40 -4.32 4.72
C ILE A 71 -4.99 -5.43 5.68
N LEU A 72 -3.73 -5.84 5.60
CA LEU A 72 -3.14 -6.86 6.45
C LEU A 72 -2.04 -6.23 7.30
N LEU A 73 -2.30 -6.14 8.60
CA LEU A 73 -1.29 -5.73 9.57
C LEU A 73 -0.24 -6.85 9.68
N GLN A 74 1.03 -6.56 9.39
CA GLN A 74 2.10 -7.51 9.71
C GLN A 74 2.46 -7.34 11.19
N SER A 75 2.06 -8.29 12.03
CA SER A 75 2.72 -8.52 13.31
C SER A 75 3.96 -9.37 13.05
N ARG A 76 5.14 -8.96 13.49
CA ARG A 76 6.28 -9.87 13.54
C ARG A 76 5.88 -11.10 14.35
N GLY A 77 5.78 -12.25 13.68
CA GLY A 77 5.79 -13.53 14.37
C GLY A 77 7.10 -13.61 15.16
N SER A 78 6.97 -13.76 16.48
CA SER A 78 8.07 -14.19 17.34
C SER A 78 8.40 -15.66 17.05
#